data_AF-A0A699U3X3-F1
#
_entry.id   AF-A0A699U3X3-F1
#
_cell.length_a   1.000
_cell.length_b   1.000
_cell.length_c   1.000
_cell.angle_alpha   90.00
_cell.angle_beta   90.00
_cell.angle_gamma   90.00
#
_symmetry.space_group_name_H-M   'P 1'
#
loop_
_entity.id
_entity.type
_entity.pdbx_description
1 polymer ?
#
loop_
_entity_poly.entity_id
_entity_poly.type
_entity_poly.pdbx_seq_one_letter_code
_entity_poly.pdbx_strand_id
1 'polypeptide(L)'
;MVKDYMPVSLTGSMYNIISKILANRLVVVLGGLVNGIQSDFMADKQILDGPFILNELVQWCKKKKKQSLVFKVDFEKAYDSVKWNHLDDIMRKFGFGEKW
;
A
#
# COMPACT_ATOMS: atom_id res chain seq x y z
N MET A 1 -10.45 -16.14 -23.43
CA MET A 1 -9.70 -16.68 -22.29
C MET A 1 -9.62 -15.57 -21.24
N VAL A 2 -10.37 -15.66 -20.15
CA VAL A 2 -10.49 -14.58 -19.15
C VAL A 2 -9.19 -14.53 -18.34
N LYS A 3 -8.40 -13.46 -18.49
CA LYS A 3 -7.09 -13.31 -17.82
C LYS A 3 -7.15 -12.50 -16.51
N ASP A 4 -8.27 -11.82 -16.23
CA ASP A 4 -8.40 -10.85 -15.14
C ASP A 4 -9.37 -11.32 -14.05
N TYR A 5 -9.26 -12.57 -13.62
CA TYR A 5 -10.03 -13.07 -12.48
C TYR A 5 -9.35 -12.66 -11.16
N MET A 6 -10.02 -11.83 -10.37
CA MET A 6 -9.64 -11.53 -8.98
C MET A 6 -10.53 -12.37 -8.05
N PRO A 7 -10.05 -13.50 -7.52
CA PRO A 7 -10.85 -14.32 -6.61
C PRO A 7 -11.14 -13.54 -5.32
N VAL A 8 -12.42 -13.38 -4.99
CA VAL A 8 -12.84 -12.89 -3.67
C VAL A 8 -12.96 -14.12 -2.76
N SER A 9 -12.10 -14.21 -1.75
CA SER A 9 -12.17 -15.28 -0.76
C SER A 9 -13.33 -15.03 0.20
N LEU A 10 -14.32 -15.92 0.23
CA LEU A 10 -15.33 -15.93 1.30
C LEU A 10 -14.74 -16.65 2.52
N THR A 11 -14.08 -15.88 3.38
CA THR A 11 -13.51 -16.35 4.64
C THR A 11 -14.56 -16.36 5.75
N GLY A 12 -14.44 -17.32 6.68
CA GLY A 12 -15.34 -17.41 7.83
C GLY A 12 -15.33 -16.14 8.69
N SER A 13 -16.46 -15.83 9.34
CA SER A 13 -16.62 -14.63 10.19
C SER A 13 -15.53 -14.48 11.25
N MET A 14 -15.12 -15.59 11.87
CA MET A 14 -14.04 -15.61 12.87
C MET A 14 -12.69 -15.17 12.30
N TYR A 15 -12.35 -15.61 11.09
CA TYR A 15 -11.13 -15.19 10.41
C TYR A 15 -11.14 -13.68 10.13
N ASN A 16 -12.29 -13.16 9.69
CA ASN A 16 -12.45 -11.71 9.43
C ASN A 16 -12.30 -10.88 10.70
N ILE A 17 -12.80 -11.37 11.84
CA ILE A 17 -12.62 -10.72 13.14
C ILE A 17 -11.14 -10.68 13.52
N ILE A 18 -10.44 -11.82 13.47
CA ILE A 18 -9.01 -11.88 13.81
C ILE A 18 -8.19 -10.97 12.88
N SER A 19 -8.44 -11.04 11.57
CA SER A 19 -7.77 -10.22 10.57
C SER A 19 -7.98 -8.72 10.83
N LYS A 20 -9.19 -8.32 11.22
CA LYS A 20 -9.51 -6.94 11.56
C LYS A 20 -8.81 -6.47 12.84
N ILE A 21 -8.71 -7.34 13.85
CA ILE A 21 -7.95 -7.04 15.08
C ILE A 21 -6.47 -6.81 14.73
N LEU A 22 -5.87 -7.68 13.92
CA LEU A 22 -4.48 -7.54 13.49
C LEU A 22 -4.26 -6.27 12.67
N ALA A 23 -5.15 -5.97 11.71
CA ALA A 23 -5.08 -4.75 10.91
C ALA A 23 -5.15 -3.49 11.79
N ASN A 24 -6.08 -3.45 12.75
CA ASN A 24 -6.21 -2.32 13.67
C ASN A 24 -4.96 -2.11 14.53
N ARG A 25 -4.31 -3.20 14.98
CA ARG A 25 -3.03 -3.11 15.71
C ARG A 25 -1.91 -2.58 14.81
N LEU A 26 -1.87 -3.01 13.56
CA LEU A 26 -0.85 -2.58 12.59
C LEU A 26 -0.99 -1.10 12.23
N VAL A 27 -2.23 -0.59 12.07
CA VAL A 27 -2.49 0.82 11.73
C VAL A 27 -1.84 1.79 12.71
N VAL A 28 -1.80 1.46 14.00
CA VAL A 28 -1.20 2.32 15.05
C VAL A 28 0.30 2.53 14.85
N VAL A 29 1.01 1.52 14.32
CA VAL A 29 2.46 1.59 14.09
C VAL A 29 2.82 1.96 12.65
N LEU A 30 1.88 1.81 11.71
CA LEU A 30 2.09 2.03 10.28
C LEU A 30 2.63 3.43 9.97
N GLY A 31 2.18 4.46 10.70
CA GLY A 31 2.64 5.84 10.52
C GLY A 31 4.13 6.06 10.81
N GLY A 32 4.76 5.20 11.62
CA GLY A 32 6.21 5.21 11.85
C GLY A 32 7.01 4.32 10.90
N LEU A 33 6.35 3.36 10.25
CA LEU A 33 6.98 2.39 9.34
C LEU A 33 6.96 2.85 7.88
N VAL A 34 5.89 3.55 7.50
CA VAL A 34 5.61 3.96 6.13
C VAL A 34 5.85 5.46 5.99
N ASN A 35 6.50 5.84 4.88
CA ASN A 35 6.74 7.25 4.59
C ASN A 35 5.42 7.99 4.34
N GLY A 36 5.29 9.21 4.86
CA GLY A 36 4.14 10.10 4.64
C GLY A 36 3.87 10.44 3.17
N ILE A 37 4.73 10.07 2.22
CA ILE A 37 4.46 10.18 0.78
C ILE A 37 3.47 9.09 0.29
N GLN A 38 3.38 7.93 0.96
CA GLN A 38 2.49 6.85 0.53
C GLN A 38 1.03 7.26 0.73
N SER A 39 0.27 7.39 -0.36
CA SER A 39 -1.12 7.88 -0.31
C SER A 39 -2.16 6.79 -0.05
N ASP A 40 -1.90 5.56 -0.52
CA ASP A 40 -2.86 4.47 -0.43
C ASP A 40 -2.88 3.80 0.94
N PHE A 41 -4.09 3.41 1.37
CA PHE A 41 -4.38 2.64 2.59
C PHE A 41 -3.93 3.29 3.91
N MET A 42 -3.61 4.58 3.92
CA MET A 42 -3.39 5.33 5.16
C MET A 42 -4.69 6.00 5.62
N ALA A 43 -4.88 6.08 6.94
CA ALA A 43 -5.94 6.92 7.50
C ALA A 43 -5.74 8.38 7.06
N ASP A 44 -6.84 9.10 6.89
CA ASP A 44 -6.87 10.52 6.52
C ASP A 44 -6.33 10.88 5.13
N LYS A 45 -6.14 9.88 4.25
CA LYS A 45 -5.78 10.11 2.84
C LYS A 45 -6.89 9.65 1.91
N GLN A 46 -7.14 10.46 0.89
CA GLN A 46 -8.11 10.17 -0.15
C GLN A 46 -7.40 9.67 -1.40
N ILE A 47 -8.08 8.80 -2.17
CA ILE A 47 -7.58 8.29 -3.45
C ILE A 47 -7.24 9.42 -4.45
N LEU A 48 -7.84 10.60 -4.27
CA LEU A 48 -7.63 11.77 -5.11
C LEU A 48 -6.37 12.58 -4.74
N ASP A 49 -5.80 12.39 -3.55
CA ASP A 49 -4.63 13.16 -3.09
C ASP A 49 -3.42 12.91 -4.00
N GLY A 50 -3.19 11.66 -4.39
CA GLY A 50 -2.08 11.28 -5.28
C GLY A 50 -2.17 11.96 -6.66
N PRO A 51 -3.27 11.78 -7.41
CA PRO A 51 -3.49 12.48 -8.68
C PRO A 51 -3.44 14.00 -8.57
N PHE A 52 -3.93 14.58 -7.47
CA PHE A 52 -3.91 16.01 -7.23
C PHE A 52 -2.47 16.55 -7.11
N ILE A 53 -1.65 15.94 -6.24
CA ILE A 53 -0.23 16.30 -6.07
C ILE A 53 0.52 16.14 -7.39
N LEU A 54 0.27 15.06 -8.14
CA LEU A 54 0.89 14.85 -9.45
C LEU A 54 0.52 15.97 -10.45
N ASN A 55 -0.74 16.37 -10.48
CA ASN A 55 -1.20 17.46 -11.35
C ASN A 55 -0.50 18.78 -11.00
N GLU A 56 -0.38 19.13 -9.71
CA GLU A 56 0.34 20.34 -9.28
C GLU A 56 1.82 20.30 -9.68
N LEU A 57 2.50 19.15 -9.49
CA LEU A 57 3.89 18.95 -9.90
C LEU A 57 4.07 19.14 -11.41
N VAL A 58 3.18 18.58 -12.23
CA VAL A 58 3.22 18.74 -13.69
C VAL A 58 3.00 20.20 -14.09
N GLN A 59 2.03 20.88 -13.47
CA GLN A 59 1.79 22.31 -13.72
C GLN A 59 3.00 23.17 -13.34
N TRP A 60 3.65 22.87 -12.21
CA TRP A 60 4.85 23.57 -11.78
C TRP A 60 6.03 23.37 -12.75
N CYS A 61 6.26 22.14 -13.20
CA CYS A 61 7.29 21.84 -14.20
C CYS A 61 7.07 22.60 -15.50
N LYS A 62 5.82 22.65 -15.99
CA LYS A 62 5.42 23.43 -17.17
C LYS A 62 5.70 24.92 -16.97
N LYS A 63 5.30 25.50 -15.83
CA LYS A 63 5.53 26.92 -15.51
C LYS A 63 7.01 27.27 -15.45
N LYS A 64 7.85 26.37 -14.95
CA LYS A 64 9.31 26.55 -14.85
C LYS A 64 10.08 26.16 -16.12
N LYS A 65 9.38 25.71 -17.17
CA LYS A 65 9.98 25.17 -18.42
C LYS A 65 11.04 24.10 -18.15
N LYS A 66 10.84 23.29 -17.10
CA LYS A 66 11.74 22.17 -16.78
C LYS A 66 11.32 20.96 -17.59
N GLN A 67 12.30 20.26 -18.17
CA GLN A 67 12.08 18.92 -18.67
C GLN A 67 11.80 17.99 -17.48
N SER A 68 10.72 17.23 -17.57
CA SER A 68 10.26 16.33 -16.50
C SER A 68 9.79 15.02 -17.10
N LEU A 69 10.09 13.91 -16.42
CA LEU A 69 9.61 12.56 -16.74
C LEU A 69 8.83 12.04 -15.54
N VAL A 70 7.68 11.42 -15.80
CA VAL A 70 6.90 10.72 -14.77
C VAL A 70 7.05 9.22 -15.02
N PHE A 71 7.51 8.50 -14.00
CA PHE A 71 7.64 7.05 -14.04
C PHE A 71 6.54 6.43 -13.18
N LYS A 72 5.64 5.67 -13.81
CA LYS A 72 4.59 4.92 -13.12
C LYS A 72 4.97 3.44 -13.11
N VAL A 73 5.03 2.86 -11.92
CA VAL A 73 5.22 1.43 -11.70
C VAL A 73 3.92 0.88 -11.13
N ASP A 74 3.53 -0.30 -11.59
CA ASP A 74 2.38 -1.03 -11.08
C ASP A 74 2.75 -2.51 -10.90
N PHE A 75 2.14 -3.18 -9.92
CA PHE A 75 2.38 -4.59 -9.63
C PHE A 75 1.22 -5.42 -10.17
N GLU A 76 1.50 -6.30 -11.14
CA GLU A 76 0.53 -7.30 -11.57
C GLU A 76 0.28 -8.28 -10.42
N LYS A 77 -0.98 -8.41 -9.99
CA LYS A 77 -1.41 -9.33 -8.92
C LYS A 77 -0.53 -9.20 -7.67
N ALA A 78 -0.47 -7.99 -7.13
CA ALA A 78 0.39 -7.64 -5.99
C ALA A 78 0.29 -8.64 -4.83
N TYR A 79 -0.93 -9.07 -4.48
CA TYR A 79 -1.16 -10.02 -3.37
C TYR A 79 -0.75 -11.46 -3.70
N ASP A 80 -0.84 -11.89 -4.96
CA ASP A 80 -0.46 -13.25 -5.37
C ASP A 80 1.07 -13.39 -5.48
N SER A 81 1.77 -12.26 -5.67
CA SER A 81 3.21 -12.22 -5.91
C SER A 81 4.05 -12.02 -4.64
N VAL A 82 3.42 -11.89 -3.47
CA VAL A 82 4.13 -11.70 -2.19
C VAL A 82 4.88 -12.98 -1.80
N LYS A 83 6.18 -12.85 -1.54
CA LYS A 83 6.99 -13.90 -0.92
C LYS A 83 6.83 -13.83 0.60
N TRP A 84 6.10 -14.77 1.19
CA TRP A 84 5.80 -14.78 2.64
C TRP A 84 7.05 -14.74 3.53
N ASN A 85 8.08 -15.53 3.22
CA ASN A 85 9.33 -15.50 3.98
C ASN A 85 9.98 -14.10 4.00
N HIS A 86 9.86 -13.35 2.91
CA HIS A 86 10.39 -11.99 2.84
C HIS A 86 9.58 -11.01 3.70
N LEU A 87 8.26 -11.19 3.74
CA LEU A 87 7.39 -10.42 4.62
C LEU A 87 7.74 -10.68 6.09
N ASP A 88 7.94 -11.95 6.48
CA ASP A 88 8.35 -12.32 7.83
C ASP A 88 9.68 -11.68 8.23
N ASP A 89 10.67 -11.69 7.33
CA ASP A 89 11.97 -11.04 7.56
C ASP A 89 11.82 -9.53 7.77
N ILE A 90 10.95 -8.87 6.99
CA ILE A 90 10.66 -7.44 7.13
C ILE A 90 10.00 -7.16 8.47
N MET A 91 9.01 -7.96 8.87
CA MET A 91 8.34 -7.80 10.15
C MET A 91 9.30 -7.99 11.32
N ARG A 92 10.18 -9.00 11.28
CA ARG A 92 11.26 -9.17 12.27
C ARG A 92 12.18 -7.95 12.34
N LYS A 93 12.58 -7.38 11.19
CA LYS A 93 13.43 -6.18 11.12
C LYS A 93 12.77 -4.93 11.70
N PHE A 94 11.46 -4.81 11.57
CA PHE A 94 10.69 -3.73 12.21
C PHE A 94 10.40 -3.98 13.70
N GLY A 95 10.91 -5.08 14.26
CA GLY A 95 10.78 -5.40 15.68
C GLY A 95 9.47 -6.06 16.07
N PHE A 96 8.68 -6.56 15.11
CA PHE A 96 7.53 -7.38 15.42
C PHE A 96 7.99 -8.70 16.04
N GLY A 97 7.36 -9.09 17.15
CA GLY A 97 7.68 -10.34 17.85
C GLY A 97 7.25 -11.58 17.05
N GLU A 98 7.81 -12.74 17.39
CA GLU A 98 7.54 -14.00 16.66
C GLU A 98 6.07 -14.45 16.67
N LYS A 99 5.28 -13.93 17.63
CA LYS A 99 3.85 -14.24 17.79
C LYS A 99 2.92 -13.11 17.29
N TRP A 100 3.47 -12.10 16.62
CA TRP A 100 2.69 -10.94 16.18
C TRP A 100 1.53 -11.35 15.27
#